data_AF-A0A2S7KV43-F1
#
_entry.id   AF-A0A2S7KV43-F1
#
_cell.length_a   1.000
_cell.length_b   1.000
_cell.length_c   1.000
_cell.angle_alpha   90.00
_cell.angle_beta   90.00
_cell.angle_gamma   90.00
#
_symmetry.space_group_name_H-M   'P 1'
#
loop_
_entity.id
_entity.type
_entity.pdbx_description
1 polymer ?
#
loop_
_entity_poly.entity_id
_entity_poly.type
_entity_poly.pdbx_seq_one_letter_code
_entity_poly.pdbx_strand_id
1 'polypeptide(L)'
;MLLFGLVSGNLWLYPREISQGWDATLAHVPYHSLRIEAIDYLNKEKIDVDKVASFFPNLTTLDNIDFRGDQRSFENFNTVNKYVFYSNVYNLTDSEYEILDTNYRILQEFNKNNITVIIYILKENDFTRRKKNISRY
;
A
#
# COMPACT_ATOMS: atom_id res chain seq x y z
N MET A 1 -34.72 -2.31 -11.21
CA MET A 1 -34.25 -3.29 -10.21
C MET A 1 -32.83 -3.76 -10.50
N LEU A 2 -32.51 -4.30 -11.68
CA LEU A 2 -31.15 -4.79 -12.00
C LEU A 2 -30.05 -3.71 -11.98
N LEU A 3 -30.33 -2.54 -12.56
CA LEU A 3 -29.36 -1.44 -12.66
C LEU A 3 -28.89 -0.93 -11.30
N PHE A 4 -29.80 -0.83 -10.32
CA PHE A 4 -29.47 -0.39 -8.96
C PHE A 4 -28.57 -1.39 -8.24
N GLY A 5 -28.77 -2.70 -8.44
CA GLY A 5 -27.90 -3.74 -7.89
C GLY A 5 -26.48 -3.70 -8.46
N LEU A 6 -26.35 -3.43 -9.77
CA LEU A 6 -25.05 -3.30 -10.44
C LEU A 6 -24.28 -2.04 -9.99
N VAL A 7 -25.00 -0.93 -9.80
CA VAL A 7 -24.41 0.33 -9.29
C VAL A 7 -24.04 0.19 -7.81
N SER A 8 -24.87 -0.44 -6.98
CA SER A 8 -24.57 -0.62 -5.56
C SER A 8 -23.43 -1.60 -5.31
N GLY A 9 -23.24 -2.61 -6.18
CA GLY A 9 -22.13 -3.57 -6.07
C GLY A 9 -20.75 -2.92 -6.16
N ASN A 10 -20.63 -1.79 -6.87
CA ASN A 10 -19.40 -1.00 -6.94
C ASN A 10 -19.04 -0.27 -5.64
N LEU A 11 -19.98 -0.22 -4.68
CA LEU A 11 -19.81 0.44 -3.39
C LEU A 11 -19.53 -0.54 -2.25
N TRP A 12 -19.66 -1.85 -2.50
CA TRP A 12 -19.36 -2.87 -1.50
C TRP A 12 -17.86 -3.08 -1.36
N LEU A 13 -17.34 -2.74 -0.18
CA LEU A 13 -16.00 -3.08 0.24
C LEU A 13 -16.07 -4.42 0.98
N TYR A 14 -15.26 -5.39 0.56
CA TYR A 14 -15.12 -6.64 1.31
C TYR A 14 -14.16 -6.42 2.50
N PRO A 15 -14.20 -7.28 3.52
CA PRO A 15 -13.16 -7.34 4.53
C PRO A 15 -11.77 -7.42 3.89
N ARG A 16 -10.76 -6.86 4.59
CA ARG A 16 -9.37 -6.75 4.14
C ARG A 16 -8.75 -8.12 3.81
N GLU A 17 -9.20 -9.15 4.51
CA GLU A 17 -8.73 -10.53 4.41
C GLU A 17 -9.29 -11.27 3.17
N ILE A 18 -10.26 -10.67 2.47
CA ILE A 18 -10.86 -11.26 1.27
C ILE A 18 -10.33 -10.54 0.04
N SER A 19 -9.75 -11.31 -0.90
CA SER A 19 -9.26 -10.76 -2.16
C SER A 19 -10.37 -10.07 -2.96
N GLN A 20 -10.09 -8.86 -3.47
CA GLN A 20 -11.06 -8.04 -4.19
C GLN A 20 -10.62 -7.81 -5.64
N GLY A 21 -11.59 -7.85 -6.57
CA GLY A 21 -11.41 -7.39 -7.95
C GLY A 21 -11.55 -5.86 -8.04
N TRP A 22 -10.65 -5.14 -7.37
CA TRP A 22 -10.73 -3.69 -7.18
C TRP A 22 -10.64 -2.91 -8.50
N ASP A 23 -9.95 -3.46 -9.50
CA ASP A 23 -9.78 -2.92 -10.86
C ASP A 23 -11.07 -2.92 -11.68
N ALA A 24 -12.05 -3.74 -11.31
CA ALA A 24 -13.36 -3.82 -11.95
C ALA A 24 -14.43 -2.91 -11.31
N THR A 25 -14.06 -2.07 -10.32
CA THR A 25 -15.00 -1.23 -9.56
C THR A 25 -14.68 0.26 -9.61
N LEU A 26 -15.65 1.12 -9.28
CA LEU A 26 -15.45 2.58 -9.11
C LEU A 26 -14.43 2.95 -8.02
N ALA A 27 -13.93 1.98 -7.25
CA ALA A 27 -12.94 2.18 -6.20
C ALA A 27 -11.54 2.58 -6.72
N HIS A 28 -11.23 2.36 -8.02
CA HIS A 28 -9.96 2.77 -8.60
C HIS A 28 -9.76 4.30 -8.62
N VAL A 29 -10.82 5.09 -8.81
CA VAL A 29 -10.75 6.56 -8.85
C VAL A 29 -10.25 7.16 -7.52
N PRO A 30 -10.86 6.86 -6.36
CA PRO A 30 -10.33 7.36 -5.09
C PRO A 30 -8.94 6.80 -4.78
N TYR A 31 -8.62 5.56 -5.18
CA TYR A 31 -7.28 4.99 -5.00
C TYR A 31 -6.19 5.80 -5.71
N HIS A 32 -6.33 6.12 -7.01
CA HIS A 32 -5.31 6.90 -7.72
C HIS A 32 -5.09 8.29 -7.09
N SER A 33 -6.17 8.94 -6.66
CA SER A 33 -6.10 10.23 -5.96
C SER A 33 -5.30 10.11 -4.66
N LEU A 34 -5.61 9.11 -3.82
CA LEU A 34 -4.92 8.88 -2.55
C LEU A 34 -3.47 8.44 -2.73
N ARG A 35 -3.20 7.66 -3.78
CA ARG A 35 -1.85 7.19 -4.10
C ARG A 35 -0.92 8.33 -4.44
N ILE A 36 -1.37 9.29 -5.25
CA ILE A 36 -0.60 10.50 -5.58
C ILE A 36 -0.33 11.29 -4.30
N GLU A 37 -1.34 11.49 -3.45
CA GLU A 37 -1.20 12.22 -2.18
C GLU A 37 -0.18 11.56 -1.24
N ALA A 38 -0.21 10.23 -1.16
CA ALA A 38 0.75 9.46 -0.37
C ALA A 38 2.19 9.53 -0.94
N ILE A 39 2.35 9.50 -2.27
CA ILE A 39 3.67 9.70 -2.91
C ILE A 39 4.19 11.12 -2.67
N ASP A 40 3.34 12.13 -2.75
CA ASP A 40 3.70 13.52 -2.46
C ASP A 40 4.13 13.70 -1.00
N TYR A 41 3.47 13.00 -0.07
CA TYR A 41 3.91 12.93 1.33
C TYR A 41 5.31 12.31 1.46
N LEU A 42 5.58 11.19 0.79
CA LEU A 42 6.91 10.57 0.81
C LEU A 42 7.98 11.54 0.28
N ASN A 43 7.70 12.23 -0.82
CA ASN A 43 8.60 13.24 -1.38
C ASN A 43 8.87 14.39 -0.39
N LYS A 44 7.81 14.90 0.26
CA LYS A 44 7.90 15.98 1.24
C LYS A 44 8.75 15.60 2.46
N GLU A 45 8.56 14.38 2.96
CA GLU A 45 9.32 13.83 4.09
C GLU A 45 10.72 13.31 3.69
N LYS A 46 11.10 13.45 2.41
CA LYS A 46 12.39 12.97 1.85
C LYS A 46 12.59 11.47 2.06
N ILE A 47 11.51 10.71 1.92
CA ILE A 47 11.53 9.24 1.94
C ILE A 47 11.60 8.77 0.49
N ASP A 48 12.73 8.15 0.14
CA ASP A 48 12.97 7.61 -1.20
C ASP A 48 11.97 6.48 -1.52
N VAL A 49 11.21 6.62 -2.61
CA VAL A 49 10.16 5.67 -3.04
C VAL A 49 10.72 4.27 -3.28
N ASP A 50 11.92 4.18 -3.84
CA ASP A 50 12.68 2.94 -4.06
C ASP A 50 13.11 2.23 -2.77
N LYS A 51 13.01 2.89 -1.60
CA LYS A 51 13.25 2.25 -0.29
C LYS A 51 11.96 1.92 0.46
N VAL A 52 10.80 2.20 -0.14
CA VAL A 52 9.49 1.89 0.43
C VAL A 52 9.01 0.58 -0.19
N ALA A 53 8.73 -0.41 0.65
CA ALA A 53 8.13 -1.65 0.21
C ALA A 53 6.65 -1.44 -0.14
N SER A 54 6.12 -2.17 -1.11
CA SER A 54 4.69 -2.23 -1.40
C SER A 54 4.29 -3.62 -1.88
N PHE A 55 3.04 -3.76 -2.31
CA PHE A 55 2.43 -5.00 -2.74
C PHE A 55 1.86 -4.84 -4.14
N PHE A 56 1.55 -5.94 -4.82
CA PHE A 56 0.79 -5.89 -6.07
C PHE A 56 -0.56 -5.17 -5.84
N PRO A 57 -1.00 -4.27 -6.75
CA PRO A 57 -0.47 -3.94 -8.09
C PRO A 57 0.62 -2.86 -8.12
N ASN A 58 1.06 -2.33 -6.98
CA ASN A 58 1.85 -1.10 -6.87
C ASN A 58 3.37 -1.32 -6.98
N LEU A 59 3.80 -2.28 -7.80
CA LEU A 59 5.21 -2.67 -7.94
C LEU A 59 5.84 -2.22 -9.27
N THR A 60 5.04 -1.72 -10.21
CA THR A 60 5.54 -1.15 -11.46
C THR A 60 6.09 0.26 -11.25
N THR A 61 6.71 0.86 -12.28
CA THR A 61 7.14 2.26 -12.21
C THR A 61 5.96 3.18 -11.97
N LEU A 62 6.18 4.29 -11.25
CA LEU A 62 5.12 5.27 -11.00
C LEU A 62 4.55 5.79 -12.32
N ASP A 63 5.40 5.97 -13.34
CA ASP A 63 5.00 6.40 -14.67
C ASP A 63 4.02 5.45 -15.38
N ASN A 64 4.14 4.14 -15.18
CA ASN A 64 3.22 3.17 -15.76
C ASN A 64 1.79 3.25 -15.17
N ILE A 65 1.61 3.97 -14.06
CA ILE A 65 0.33 4.17 -13.39
C ILE A 65 -0.15 5.62 -13.54
N ASP A 66 0.73 6.59 -13.29
CA ASP A 66 0.37 8.01 -13.20
C ASP A 66 0.63 8.79 -14.50
N PHE A 67 1.43 8.25 -15.43
CA PHE A 67 1.84 8.89 -16.69
C PHE A 67 2.47 10.29 -16.50
N ARG A 68 3.39 10.41 -15.52
CA ARG A 68 4.05 11.67 -15.10
C ARG A 68 5.55 11.72 -15.38
N GLY A 69 6.11 10.70 -16.03
CA GLY A 69 7.54 10.55 -16.33
C GLY A 69 8.39 10.04 -15.15
N ASP A 70 7.80 9.76 -13.99
CA ASP A 70 8.52 9.29 -12.80
C ASP A 70 8.88 7.80 -12.88
N GLN A 71 10.15 7.52 -13.15
CA GLN A 71 10.65 6.16 -13.35
C GLN A 71 10.96 5.41 -12.04
N ARG A 72 10.72 6.01 -10.87
CA ARG A 72 10.85 5.30 -9.59
C ARG A 72 9.83 4.18 -9.50
N SER A 73 10.11 3.19 -8.66
CA SER A 73 9.19 2.09 -8.34
C SER A 73 9.34 1.74 -6.87
N PHE A 74 8.26 1.24 -6.26
CA PHE A 74 8.33 0.67 -4.93
C PHE A 74 9.09 -0.67 -4.96
N GLU A 75 9.73 -1.03 -3.85
CA GLU A 75 10.28 -2.38 -3.68
C GLU A 75 9.15 -3.38 -3.40
N ASN A 76 9.32 -4.63 -3.82
CA ASN A 76 8.42 -5.68 -3.38
C ASN A 76 8.59 -5.92 -1.88
N PHE A 77 7.49 -6.20 -1.18
CA PHE A 77 7.49 -6.43 0.24
C PHE A 77 8.47 -7.55 0.64
N ASN A 78 9.46 -7.20 1.45
CA ASN A 78 10.55 -8.10 1.87
C ASN A 78 10.73 -8.14 3.39
N THR A 79 9.80 -7.55 4.15
CA THR A 79 9.84 -7.38 5.61
C THR A 79 10.98 -6.54 6.19
N VAL A 80 12.02 -6.18 5.44
CA VAL A 80 13.19 -5.46 5.98
C VAL A 80 13.12 -3.95 5.76
N ASN A 81 12.33 -3.48 4.78
CA ASN A 81 12.15 -2.05 4.54
C ASN A 81 11.63 -1.34 5.79
N LYS A 82 12.18 -0.15 6.04
CA LYS A 82 11.75 0.70 7.15
C LYS A 82 10.32 1.20 6.96
N TYR A 83 9.90 1.38 5.70
CA TYR A 83 8.60 1.93 5.33
C TYR A 83 7.86 0.97 4.40
N VAL A 84 6.54 0.88 4.55
CA VAL A 84 5.68 0.07 3.69
C VAL A 84 4.48 0.88 3.23
N PHE A 85 4.23 0.89 1.94
CA PHE A 85 3.07 1.48 1.30
C PHE A 85 2.00 0.40 1.09
N TYR A 86 0.85 0.59 1.72
CA TYR A 86 -0.28 -0.32 1.66
C TYR A 86 -1.55 0.40 1.24
N SER A 87 -2.47 -0.31 0.58
CA SER A 87 -3.84 0.14 0.40
C SER A 87 -4.79 -1.02 0.64
N ASN A 88 -5.99 -0.72 1.12
CA ASN A 88 -7.04 -1.72 1.36
C ASN A 88 -7.60 -2.36 0.09
N VAL A 89 -7.16 -1.93 -1.10
CA VAL A 89 -7.44 -2.59 -2.38
C VAL A 89 -6.42 -3.67 -2.75
N TYR A 90 -5.33 -3.80 -1.99
CA TYR A 90 -4.30 -4.80 -2.24
C TYR A 90 -4.71 -6.16 -1.68
N ASN A 91 -4.39 -7.22 -2.40
CA ASN A 91 -4.64 -8.60 -1.99
C ASN A 91 -3.37 -9.17 -1.36
N LEU A 92 -3.27 -9.09 -0.02
CA LEU A 92 -2.16 -9.65 0.77
C LEU A 92 -2.53 -11.03 1.30
N THR A 93 -1.52 -11.81 1.65
CA THR A 93 -1.71 -13.06 2.41
C THR A 93 -1.95 -12.77 3.89
N ASP A 94 -2.58 -13.71 4.60
CA ASP A 94 -2.80 -13.61 6.05
C ASP A 94 -1.49 -13.37 6.82
N SER A 95 -0.40 -14.02 6.39
CA SER A 95 0.93 -13.83 6.98
C SER A 95 1.50 -12.42 6.74
N GLU A 96 1.24 -11.80 5.60
CA GLU A 96 1.65 -10.43 5.33
C GLU A 96 0.88 -9.44 6.21
N TYR A 97 -0.42 -9.67 6.40
CA TYR A 97 -1.23 -8.90 7.34
C TYR A 97 -0.71 -9.03 8.79
N GLU A 98 -0.45 -10.26 9.25
CA GLU A 98 0.10 -10.50 10.58
C GLU A 98 1.45 -9.77 10.78
N ILE A 99 2.32 -9.78 9.76
CA ILE A 99 3.61 -9.09 9.80
C ILE A 99 3.42 -7.57 9.90
N LEU A 100 2.48 -6.99 9.15
CA LEU A 100 2.18 -5.56 9.21
C LEU A 100 1.66 -5.17 10.59
N ASP A 101 0.68 -5.90 11.11
CA ASP A 101 0.05 -5.59 12.40
C ASP A 101 1.03 -5.76 13.57
N THR A 102 1.87 -6.80 13.52
CA THR A 102 2.81 -7.13 14.59
C THR A 102 4.04 -6.24 14.57
N ASN A 103 4.63 -5.99 13.40
CA ASN A 103 5.97 -5.38 13.31
C ASN A 103 5.96 -3.91 12.88
N TYR A 104 4.85 -3.41 12.32
CA TYR A 104 4.76 -2.05 11.82
C TYR A 104 3.73 -1.24 12.60
N ARG A 105 3.90 0.08 12.58
CA ARG A 105 2.90 1.05 13.07
C ARG A 105 2.56 2.02 11.96
N ILE A 106 1.38 2.61 12.03
CA ILE A 106 0.95 3.63 11.07
C ILE A 106 1.86 4.86 11.22
N LEU A 107 2.45 5.31 10.12
CA LEU A 107 3.15 6.58 10.03
C LEU A 107 2.20 7.66 9.55
N GLN A 108 1.43 7.37 8.50
CA GLN A 108 0.45 8.28 7.93
C GLN A 108 -0.66 7.49 7.23
N GLU A 109 -1.88 8.02 7.27
CA GLU A 109 -3.06 7.40 6.69
C GLU A 109 -3.85 8.42 5.85
N PHE A 110 -4.28 8.01 4.66
CA PHE A 110 -5.08 8.81 3.75
C PHE A 110 -6.37 8.06 3.41
N ASN A 111 -7.50 8.74 3.56
CA ASN A 111 -8.81 8.15 3.41
C ASN A 111 -9.66 8.93 2.42
N LYS A 112 -10.33 8.23 1.52
CA LYS A 112 -11.34 8.81 0.61
C LYS A 112 -12.40 7.76 0.30
N ASN A 113 -13.62 8.06 0.71
CA ASN A 113 -14.76 7.13 0.66
C ASN A 113 -14.39 5.82 1.38
N ASN A 114 -14.42 4.69 0.67
CA ASN A 114 -14.13 3.36 1.21
C ASN A 114 -12.68 2.92 0.93
N ILE A 115 -11.83 3.80 0.42
CA ILE A 115 -10.42 3.49 0.13
C ILE A 115 -9.51 4.16 1.14
N THR A 116 -8.53 3.38 1.57
CA THR A 116 -7.50 3.78 2.52
C THR A 116 -6.14 3.47 1.91
N VAL A 117 -5.22 4.43 1.98
CA VAL A 117 -3.79 4.26 1.72
C VAL A 117 -3.05 4.53 3.02
N ILE A 118 -2.18 3.62 3.42
CA ILE A 118 -1.42 3.67 4.67
C ILE A 118 0.06 3.62 4.34
N ILE A 119 0.82 4.53 4.92
CA ILE A 119 2.27 4.42 5.01
C ILE A 119 2.58 3.91 6.41
N TYR A 120 3.15 2.72 6.48
CA TYR A 120 3.62 2.09 7.71
C TYR A 120 5.11 2.40 7.95
N ILE A 121 5.51 2.38 9.22
CA ILE A 121 6.91 2.43 9.64
C ILE A 121 7.21 1.27 10.59
N LEU A 122 8.36 0.63 10.41
CA LEU A 122 8.78 -0.49 11.24
C LEU A 122 8.97 -0.06 12.70
N LYS A 123 8.52 -0.90 13.65
CA LYS A 123 8.70 -0.67 15.09
C LYS A 123 10.20 -0.74 15.44
N GLU A 124 10.63 0.15 16.32
CA GLU A 124 12.06 0.41 16.61
C GLU A 124 12.81 -0.81 17.18
N ASN A 125 12.11 -1.63 17.96
CA ASN A 125 12.65 -2.88 18.53
C ASN A 125 12.94 -3.94 17.46
N ASP A 126 12.18 -3.97 16.36
CA ASP A 126 12.33 -4.97 15.30
C ASP A 126 13.40 -4.60 14.28
N PHE A 127 13.58 -3.30 14.00
CA PHE A 127 14.64 -2.81 13.10
C PHE A 127 16.04 -3.22 13.57
N THR A 128 16.31 -3.03 14.86
CA THR A 128 17.60 -3.37 15.49
C THR A 128 17.86 -4.88 15.47
N ARG A 129 16.82 -5.69 15.71
CA ARG A 129 16.89 -7.16 15.68
C ARG A 129 17.21 -7.69 14.27
N ARG A 130 16.55 -7.15 13.24
CA ARG A 130 16.73 -7.59 11.85
C ARG A 130 18.10 -7.20 11.29
N LYS A 131 18.57 -5.97 11.54
CA LYS A 131 19.91 -5.53 11.09
C LYS A 131 21.05 -6.40 11.66
N LYS A 132 20.91 -6.85 12.91
CA LYS A 132 21.88 -7.75 13.55
C LYS A 132 21.93 -9.15 12.91
N ASN A 133 20.81 -9.64 12.38
CA ASN A 133 20.76 -10.96 11.75
C ASN A 133 21.32 -10.96 10.32
N ILE A 134 21.17 -9.86 9.58
CA ILE A 134 21.68 -9.73 8.20
C ILE A 134 23.20 -9.55 8.17
N SER A 135 23.80 -8.88 9.17
CA SER A 135 25.25 -8.67 9.27
C SER A 135 26.06 -9.92 9.69
N ARG A 136 25.42 -11.07 9.87
CA ARG A 136 26.05 -12.33 10.31
C ARG A 136 26.31 -13.33 9.17
N TYR A 137 26.03 -12.92 7.94
CA TYR A 137 26.33 -13.62 6.69
C TYR A 137 27.20 -12.73 5.81
#